data_AF-A0A3D2NLA4-F1
#
_entry.id   AF-A0A3D2NLA4-F1
#
_cell.length_a   1.000
_cell.length_b   1.000
_cell.length_c   1.000
_cell.angle_alpha   90.00
_cell.angle_beta   90.00
_cell.angle_gamma   90.00
#
_symmetry.space_group_name_H-M   'P 1'
#
loop_
_entity.id
_entity.type
_entity.pdbx_description
1 polymer ?
#
loop_
_entity_poly.entity_id
_entity_poly.type
_entity_poly.pdbx_seq_one_letter_code
_entity_poly.pdbx_strand_id
1 'polypeptide(L)'
;ASINFTNTYINLTGPVTLGLAYFTLARLYDYATSRELKQNTVREAQIRSGELHGVLMLIHLGNHTGMLNDSVREKIRSKLAKIGSTHKSVEILKGDQQGLWDLFEDTLTISWLCDLDDEANRLSITRDTQLLEHAAVSLLHQYNATADNDVSSFIFEGRVAGGEQARESWRNLFAETLLAWHKAKNQK
;
A
#
# COMPACT_ATOMS: atom_id res chain seq x y z
N ALA A 1 7.13 59.69 4.18
CA ALA A 1 6.70 58.53 3.38
C ALA A 1 6.07 57.51 4.32
N SER A 2 4.79 57.23 4.15
CA SER A 2 4.04 56.32 5.03
C SER A 2 4.24 54.87 4.56
N ILE A 3 4.65 53.98 5.46
CA ILE A 3 4.71 52.54 5.18
C ILE A 3 3.33 51.97 5.47
N ASN A 4 2.66 51.46 4.43
CA ASN A 4 1.35 50.81 4.53
C ASN A 4 1.54 49.30 4.69
N PHE A 5 1.24 48.75 5.87
CA PHE A 5 1.26 47.32 6.19
C PHE A 5 -0.03 46.64 5.72
N THR A 6 -0.29 46.59 4.42
CA THR A 6 -1.49 45.91 3.91
C THR A 6 -1.15 45.16 2.64
N ASN A 7 -1.18 43.83 2.74
CA ASN A 7 -0.97 42.84 1.69
C ASN A 7 0.47 42.41 1.38
N THR A 8 1.19 41.92 2.39
CA THR A 8 2.09 40.77 2.14
C THR A 8 1.25 39.51 2.27
N TYR A 9 0.68 39.04 1.15
CA TYR A 9 0.18 37.66 1.07
C TYR A 9 1.41 36.74 1.06
N ILE A 10 1.83 36.28 2.23
CA ILE A 10 2.74 35.14 2.30
C ILE A 10 1.92 33.95 1.80
N ASN A 11 2.22 33.48 0.59
CA ASN A 11 1.64 32.27 0.03
C ASN A 11 2.16 31.07 0.83
N LEU A 12 1.57 30.84 2.01
CA LEU A 12 1.91 29.76 2.93
C LEU A 12 1.54 28.39 2.35
N THR A 13 0.76 28.33 1.26
CA THR A 13 0.40 27.09 0.59
C THR A 13 1.64 26.34 0.09
N GLY A 14 2.67 27.02 -0.44
CA GLY A 14 3.90 26.36 -0.88
C GLY A 14 4.65 25.65 0.26
N PRO A 15 5.07 26.36 1.32
CA PRO A 15 5.82 25.78 2.44
C PRO A 15 5.00 24.82 3.32
N VAL A 16 3.72 25.11 3.55
CA VAL A 16 2.85 24.26 4.39
C VAL A 16 2.51 22.96 3.67
N THR A 17 2.25 22.98 2.36
CA THR A 17 2.01 21.74 1.59
C THR A 17 3.28 20.89 1.50
N LEU A 18 4.47 21.49 1.36
CA LEU A 18 5.75 20.76 1.42
C LEU A 18 6.00 20.17 2.82
N GLY A 19 5.71 20.92 3.89
CA GLY A 19 5.80 20.44 5.26
C GLY A 19 4.83 19.30 5.56
N LEU A 20 3.60 19.38 5.06
CA LEU A 20 2.60 18.31 5.18
C LEU A 20 3.01 17.08 4.38
N ALA A 21 3.55 17.24 3.17
CA ALA A 21 4.07 16.14 2.36
C ALA A 21 5.26 15.46 3.05
N TYR A 22 6.22 16.24 3.59
CA TYR A 22 7.38 15.69 4.29
C TYR A 22 7.00 15.03 5.63
N PHE A 23 6.06 15.61 6.38
CA PHE A 23 5.51 14.98 7.58
C PHE A 23 4.75 13.69 7.25
N THR A 24 3.95 13.70 6.17
CA THR A 24 3.26 12.51 5.67
C THR A 24 4.26 11.44 5.28
N LEU A 25 5.32 11.79 4.54
CA LEU A 25 6.42 10.91 4.19
C LEU A 25 7.10 10.33 5.44
N ALA A 26 7.54 11.17 6.38
CA ALA A 26 8.21 10.74 7.60
C ALA A 26 7.33 9.79 8.43
N ARG A 27 6.03 10.08 8.54
CA ARG A 27 5.07 9.27 9.28
C ARG A 27 4.70 7.98 8.53
N LEU A 28 4.71 8.00 7.19
CA LEU A 28 4.63 6.82 6.31
C LEU A 28 5.83 5.91 6.51
N TYR A 29 7.02 6.50 6.60
CA TYR A 29 8.26 5.81 6.90
C TYR A 29 8.23 5.18 8.29
N ASP A 30 7.68 5.85 9.31
CA ASP A 30 7.46 5.29 10.65
C ASP A 30 6.44 4.14 10.63
N TYR A 31 5.34 4.27 9.89
CA TYR A 31 4.32 3.24 9.72
C TYR A 31 4.83 2.01 8.96
N ALA A 32 5.65 2.19 7.92
CA ALA A 32 6.37 1.10 7.24
C ALA A 32 7.35 0.37 8.19
N THR A 33 7.75 1.05 9.28
CA THR A 33 8.55 0.45 10.37
C THR A 33 7.70 -0.31 11.37
N SER A 34 6.37 -0.08 11.38
CA SER A 34 5.44 -0.74 12.29
C SER A 34 5.52 -2.26 12.12
N ARG A 35 5.17 -2.94 13.20
CA ARG A 35 5.46 -4.36 13.41
C ARG A 35 4.58 -5.29 12.55
N GLU A 36 3.64 -4.73 11.80
CA GLU A 36 2.51 -5.41 11.18
C GLU A 36 2.71 -5.71 9.69
N LEU A 37 3.52 -4.92 8.98
CA LEU A 37 4.01 -5.21 7.60
C LEU A 37 5.12 -6.27 7.56
N LYS A 38 5.30 -6.99 8.66
CA LYS A 38 6.42 -7.89 8.88
C LYS A 38 5.88 -9.29 9.12
N GLN A 39 6.07 -10.18 8.15
CA GLN A 39 6.82 -11.40 8.47
C GLN A 39 7.30 -12.21 7.28
N ASN A 40 6.61 -12.25 6.14
CA ASN A 40 7.03 -13.14 5.05
C ASN A 40 7.91 -12.44 4.02
N THR A 41 7.40 -11.46 3.28
CA THR A 41 8.13 -10.88 2.14
C THR A 41 9.45 -10.22 2.55
N VAL A 42 9.48 -9.42 3.62
CA VAL A 42 10.74 -8.83 4.13
C VAL A 42 11.72 -9.91 4.58
N ARG A 43 11.25 -10.96 5.25
CA ARG A 43 12.10 -12.06 5.72
C ARG A 43 12.63 -12.87 4.55
N GLU A 44 11.82 -13.10 3.52
CA GLU A 44 12.22 -13.74 2.27
C GLU A 44 13.29 -12.92 1.54
N ALA A 45 13.15 -11.59 1.47
CA ALA A 45 14.20 -10.74 0.94
C ALA A 45 15.49 -10.80 1.79
N GLN A 46 15.38 -10.85 3.11
CA GLN A 46 16.54 -10.92 4.01
C GLN A 46 17.37 -12.21 3.84
N ILE A 47 16.74 -13.34 3.52
CA ILE A 47 17.45 -14.61 3.30
C ILE A 47 18.01 -14.75 1.88
N ARG A 48 17.57 -13.92 0.94
CA ARG A 48 18.08 -13.86 -0.43
C ARG A 48 19.22 -12.85 -0.54
N SER A 49 20.12 -13.09 -1.48
CA SER A 49 21.20 -12.15 -1.81
C SER A 49 20.92 -11.46 -3.15
N GLY A 50 21.56 -10.30 -3.37
CA GLY A 50 21.43 -9.54 -4.62
C GLY A 50 20.21 -8.63 -4.66
N GLU A 51 19.89 -8.11 -5.85
CA GLU A 51 18.69 -7.32 -6.09
C GLU A 51 17.52 -8.22 -6.49
N LEU A 52 16.34 -7.93 -5.96
CA LEU A 52 15.08 -8.62 -6.22
C LEU A 52 14.08 -7.67 -6.88
N HIS A 53 13.11 -8.25 -7.58
CA HIS A 53 11.93 -7.57 -8.08
C HIS A 53 10.79 -7.71 -7.08
N GLY A 54 10.37 -6.59 -6.49
CA GLY A 54 9.25 -6.51 -5.56
C GLY A 54 8.00 -5.98 -6.25
N VAL A 55 6.87 -6.65 -6.01
CA VAL A 55 5.55 -6.20 -6.47
C VAL A 55 4.66 -6.00 -5.25
N LEU A 56 3.99 -4.85 -5.18
CA LEU A 56 3.06 -4.51 -4.12
C LEU A 56 1.70 -4.14 -4.73
N MET A 57 0.65 -4.81 -4.27
CA MET A 57 -0.74 -4.51 -4.61
C MET A 57 -1.47 -4.03 -3.35
N LEU A 58 -2.15 -2.91 -3.47
CA LEU A 58 -3.05 -2.35 -2.47
C LEU A 58 -4.48 -2.56 -2.93
N ILE A 59 -5.33 -3.06 -2.05
CA ILE A 59 -6.77 -3.22 -2.31
C ILE A 59 -7.54 -2.52 -1.21
N HIS A 60 -8.30 -1.49 -1.59
CA HIS A 60 -9.23 -0.82 -0.69
C HIS A 60 -10.53 -1.62 -0.60
N LEU A 61 -10.98 -1.94 0.62
CA LEU A 61 -12.12 -2.82 0.86
C LEU A 61 -13.48 -2.08 0.91
N GLY A 62 -13.53 -0.79 0.54
CA GLY A 62 -14.75 -0.01 0.34
C GLY A 62 -14.76 1.32 1.10
N ASN A 63 -15.60 2.28 0.68
CA ASN A 63 -15.62 3.64 1.26
C ASN A 63 -16.57 3.79 2.47
N HIS A 64 -17.24 2.72 2.89
CA HIS A 64 -18.13 2.73 4.05
C HIS A 64 -17.37 2.28 5.30
N THR A 65 -16.55 3.20 5.82
CA THR A 65 -15.82 3.07 7.09
C THR A 65 -16.73 2.45 8.15
N GLY A 66 -16.33 1.27 8.66
CA GLY A 66 -17.01 0.58 9.76
C GLY A 66 -18.01 -0.52 9.39
N MET A 67 -18.27 -0.82 8.11
CA MET A 67 -19.14 -1.95 7.73
C MET A 67 -18.45 -3.32 7.85
N LEU A 68 -17.14 -3.37 7.61
CA LEU A 68 -16.36 -4.59 7.77
C LEU A 68 -15.84 -4.68 9.21
N ASN A 69 -16.21 -5.75 9.93
CA ASN A 69 -15.56 -6.06 11.19
C ASN A 69 -14.24 -6.83 10.96
N ASP A 70 -13.38 -6.90 11.98
CA ASP A 70 -12.09 -7.58 11.89
C ASP A 70 -12.19 -9.05 11.44
N SER A 71 -13.26 -9.74 11.83
CA SER A 71 -13.48 -11.14 11.44
C SER A 71 -13.72 -11.28 9.93
N VAL A 72 -14.47 -10.36 9.32
CA VAL A 72 -14.70 -10.37 7.88
C VAL A 72 -13.43 -9.97 7.13
N ARG A 73 -12.70 -8.94 7.58
CA ARG A 73 -11.40 -8.57 7.00
C ARG A 73 -10.43 -9.75 6.99
N GLU A 74 -10.33 -10.47 8.09
CA GLU A 74 -9.45 -11.63 8.20
C GLU A 74 -9.89 -12.79 7.30
N LYS A 75 -11.21 -13.01 7.13
CA LYS A 75 -11.73 -13.99 6.17
C LYS A 75 -11.38 -13.62 4.72
N ILE A 76 -11.52 -12.35 4.35
CA ILE A 76 -11.14 -11.85 3.02
C ILE A 76 -9.64 -12.05 2.80
N ARG A 77 -8.80 -11.58 3.74
CA ARG A 77 -7.34 -11.75 3.74
C ARG A 77 -6.94 -13.21 3.55
N SER A 78 -7.53 -14.11 4.35
CA SER A 78 -7.26 -15.56 4.29
C SER A 78 -7.65 -16.19 2.95
N LYS A 79 -8.76 -15.75 2.35
CA LYS A 79 -9.19 -16.24 1.03
C LYS A 79 -8.25 -15.73 -0.07
N LEU A 80 -7.94 -14.43 -0.09
CA LEU A 80 -7.03 -13.84 -1.07
C LEU A 80 -5.62 -14.45 -0.99
N ALA A 81 -5.13 -14.78 0.21
CA ALA A 81 -3.85 -15.47 0.39
C ALA A 81 -3.78 -16.82 -0.36
N LYS A 82 -4.91 -17.49 -0.57
CA LYS A 82 -5.02 -18.79 -1.24
C LYS A 82 -5.24 -18.70 -2.76
N ILE A 83 -5.47 -17.51 -3.30
CA ILE A 83 -5.74 -17.30 -4.73
C ILE A 83 -4.44 -17.06 -5.47
N GLY A 84 -4.30 -17.64 -6.66
CA GLY A 84 -3.07 -17.50 -7.45
C GLY A 84 -2.07 -18.62 -7.18
N SER A 85 -1.00 -18.61 -7.97
CA SER A 85 -0.01 -19.69 -8.03
C SER A 85 1.33 -19.33 -7.40
N THR A 86 1.61 -18.05 -7.21
CA THR A 86 2.88 -17.57 -6.67
C THR A 86 2.80 -17.37 -5.16
N HIS A 87 3.94 -17.61 -4.48
CA HIS A 87 4.08 -17.28 -3.07
C HIS A 87 3.94 -15.77 -2.85
N LYS A 88 3.15 -15.38 -1.86
CA LYS A 88 2.83 -13.98 -1.56
C LYS A 88 2.53 -13.78 -0.07
N SER A 89 2.75 -12.57 0.41
CA SER A 89 2.21 -12.13 1.70
C SER A 89 0.91 -11.37 1.48
N VAL A 90 -0.06 -11.57 2.38
CA VAL A 90 -1.33 -10.80 2.40
C VAL A 90 -1.58 -10.31 3.82
N GLU A 91 -1.58 -9.00 3.97
CA GLU A 91 -1.58 -8.28 5.24
C GLU A 91 -2.73 -7.26 5.26
N ILE A 92 -3.30 -7.04 6.45
CA ILE A 92 -4.29 -5.97 6.67
C ILE A 92 -3.52 -4.78 7.22
N LEU A 93 -3.63 -3.62 6.56
CA LEU A 93 -3.14 -2.37 7.15
C LEU A 93 -4.11 -1.97 8.26
N LYS A 94 -3.67 -2.12 9.52
CA LYS A 94 -4.40 -1.60 10.66
C LYS A 94 -3.87 -0.20 10.95
N GLY A 95 -4.77 0.77 11.01
CA GLY A 95 -4.48 2.13 11.41
C GLY A 95 -5.36 2.48 12.59
N ASP A 96 -4.94 2.16 13.82
CA ASP A 96 -5.61 2.72 15.00
C ASP A 96 -5.02 4.09 15.30
N GLN A 97 -5.09 5.06 14.37
CA GLN A 97 -4.68 6.45 14.63
C GLN A 97 -5.43 7.45 13.75
N GLN A 98 -6.25 8.29 14.37
CA GLN A 98 -7.01 9.39 13.75
C GLN A 98 -6.18 10.26 12.79
N GLY A 99 -6.78 10.70 11.67
CA GLY A 99 -6.28 11.77 10.81
C GLY A 99 -6.14 11.37 9.34
N LEU A 100 -4.97 11.66 8.73
CA LEU A 100 -4.67 11.32 7.32
C LEU A 100 -4.64 9.79 7.04
N TRP A 101 -4.87 8.99 8.08
CA TRP A 101 -4.78 7.52 8.10
C TRP A 101 -6.12 6.83 7.82
N ASP A 102 -7.25 7.53 8.01
CA ASP A 102 -8.57 7.07 7.55
C ASP A 102 -8.53 6.70 6.04
N LEU A 103 -7.58 7.27 5.28
CA LEU A 103 -7.35 6.98 3.87
C LEU A 103 -6.79 5.58 3.57
N PHE A 104 -6.16 4.96 4.57
CA PHE A 104 -5.55 3.63 4.49
C PHE A 104 -6.23 2.61 5.39
N GLU A 105 -7.21 3.05 6.20
CA GLU A 105 -8.14 2.14 6.84
C GLU A 105 -8.81 1.24 5.78
N ASP A 106 -9.16 0.02 6.19
CA ASP A 106 -9.77 -0.97 5.30
C ASP A 106 -8.96 -1.28 4.03
N THR A 107 -7.63 -1.14 4.07
CA THR A 107 -6.73 -1.52 2.97
C THR A 107 -6.01 -2.85 3.24
N LEU A 108 -6.05 -3.75 2.25
CA LEU A 108 -5.19 -4.93 2.20
C LEU A 108 -3.93 -4.64 1.39
N THR A 109 -2.81 -5.14 1.89
CA THR A 109 -1.53 -5.20 1.19
C THR A 109 -1.28 -6.62 0.73
N ILE A 110 -0.93 -6.80 -0.54
CA ILE A 110 -0.46 -8.07 -1.08
C ILE A 110 0.91 -7.84 -1.70
N SER A 111 1.88 -8.70 -1.38
CA SER A 111 3.25 -8.55 -1.87
C SER A 111 3.85 -9.83 -2.40
N TRP A 112 4.70 -9.67 -3.41
CA TRP A 112 5.49 -10.73 -4.02
C TRP A 112 6.97 -10.31 -4.13
N LEU A 113 7.84 -11.31 -4.18
CA LEU A 113 9.25 -11.16 -4.53
C LEU A 113 9.65 -12.23 -5.55
N CYS A 114 10.38 -11.82 -6.56
CA CYS A 114 11.05 -12.72 -7.48
C CYS A 114 12.43 -12.17 -7.84
N ASP A 115 13.26 -13.00 -8.48
CA ASP A 115 14.59 -12.58 -8.89
C ASP A 115 14.49 -11.67 -10.13
N LEU A 116 15.44 -10.74 -10.31
CA LEU A 116 15.39 -9.74 -11.39
C LEU A 116 15.39 -10.34 -12.80
N ASP A 117 15.85 -11.58 -12.98
CA ASP A 117 15.91 -12.25 -14.29
C ASP A 117 14.82 -13.32 -14.46
N ASP A 118 13.94 -13.50 -13.46
CA ASP A 118 12.88 -14.51 -13.46
C ASP A 118 11.60 -13.99 -14.16
N GLU A 119 11.67 -13.88 -15.49
CA GLU A 119 10.56 -13.47 -16.36
C GLU A 119 9.29 -14.32 -16.14
N ALA A 120 9.44 -15.62 -15.95
CA ALA A 120 8.33 -16.55 -15.82
C ALA A 120 7.54 -16.29 -14.53
N ASN A 121 8.24 -16.00 -13.44
CA ASN A 121 7.63 -15.66 -12.17
C ASN A 121 7.01 -14.26 -12.20
N ARG A 122 7.65 -13.27 -12.85
CA ARG A 122 7.03 -11.96 -13.12
C ARG A 122 5.69 -12.08 -13.83
N LEU A 123 5.64 -12.87 -14.92
CA LEU A 123 4.39 -13.11 -15.64
C LEU A 123 3.33 -13.82 -14.77
N SER A 124 3.77 -14.71 -13.88
CA SER A 124 2.87 -15.40 -12.95
C SER A 124 2.31 -14.44 -11.90
N ILE A 125 3.14 -13.52 -11.38
CA ILE A 125 2.71 -12.44 -10.48
C ILE A 125 1.69 -11.53 -11.18
N THR A 126 1.92 -11.14 -12.45
CA THR A 126 0.94 -10.34 -13.22
C THR A 126 -0.40 -11.07 -13.40
N ARG A 127 -0.40 -12.39 -13.56
CA ARG A 127 -1.66 -13.16 -13.60
C ARG A 127 -2.33 -13.20 -12.22
N ASP A 128 -1.55 -13.41 -11.17
CA ASP A 128 -2.04 -13.44 -9.80
C ASP A 128 -2.69 -12.09 -9.41
N THR A 129 -2.11 -10.95 -9.79
CA THR A 129 -2.70 -9.62 -9.50
C THR A 129 -4.08 -9.45 -10.15
N GLN A 130 -4.23 -9.86 -11.42
CA GLN A 130 -5.52 -9.83 -12.13
C GLN A 130 -6.55 -10.75 -11.46
N LEU A 131 -6.16 -11.97 -11.08
CA LEU A 131 -7.04 -12.91 -10.39
C LEU A 131 -7.49 -12.36 -9.03
N LEU A 132 -6.58 -11.73 -8.29
CA LEU A 132 -6.86 -11.15 -6.98
C LEU A 132 -7.78 -9.94 -7.07
N GLU A 133 -7.63 -9.11 -8.10
CA GLU A 133 -8.52 -7.97 -8.35
C GLU A 133 -9.96 -8.44 -8.56
N HIS A 134 -10.18 -9.40 -9.45
CA HIS A 134 -11.52 -9.98 -9.69
C HIS A 134 -12.08 -10.70 -8.46
N ALA A 135 -11.24 -11.42 -7.73
CA ALA A 135 -11.66 -12.11 -6.53
C ALA A 135 -12.02 -11.15 -5.39
N ALA A 136 -11.28 -10.06 -5.22
CA ALA A 136 -11.55 -9.06 -4.18
C ALA A 136 -12.93 -8.45 -4.36
N VAL A 137 -13.30 -8.08 -5.59
CA VAL A 137 -14.66 -7.62 -5.92
C VAL A 137 -15.69 -8.66 -5.49
N SER A 138 -15.55 -9.90 -5.96
CA SER A 138 -16.48 -10.99 -5.65
C SER A 138 -16.64 -11.25 -4.14
N LEU A 139 -15.54 -11.18 -3.39
CA LEU A 139 -15.54 -11.36 -1.94
C LEU A 139 -16.22 -10.20 -1.21
N LEU A 140 -16.02 -8.97 -1.66
CA LEU A 140 -16.66 -7.81 -1.05
C LEU A 140 -18.17 -7.79 -1.28
N HIS A 141 -18.62 -8.20 -2.47
CA HIS A 141 -20.04 -8.47 -2.73
C HIS A 141 -20.61 -9.56 -1.82
N GLN A 142 -19.87 -10.67 -1.61
CA GLN A 142 -20.32 -11.76 -0.73
C GLN A 142 -20.61 -11.29 0.71
N TYR A 143 -19.89 -10.27 1.19
CA TYR A 143 -20.05 -9.74 2.55
C TYR A 143 -20.94 -8.49 2.62
N ASN A 144 -21.65 -8.14 1.54
CA ASN A 144 -22.46 -6.90 1.44
C ASN A 144 -21.68 -5.64 1.81
N ALA A 145 -20.37 -5.64 1.53
CA ALA A 145 -19.44 -4.60 1.97
C ALA A 145 -19.31 -3.44 0.98
N THR A 146 -19.88 -3.58 -0.23
CA THR A 146 -19.73 -2.63 -1.32
C THR A 146 -21.05 -2.44 -2.07
N ALA A 147 -21.38 -1.18 -2.39
CA ALA A 147 -22.21 -0.88 -3.56
C ALA A 147 -21.38 -1.15 -4.83
N ASP A 148 -22.02 -1.47 -5.96
CA ASP A 148 -21.33 -1.72 -7.24
C ASP A 148 -20.29 -0.61 -7.54
N ASN A 149 -19.03 -1.01 -7.77
CA ASN A 149 -17.88 -0.19 -8.21
C ASN A 149 -16.97 0.50 -7.16
N ASP A 150 -17.03 0.14 -5.87
CA ASP A 150 -16.23 0.85 -4.84
C ASP A 150 -14.86 0.22 -4.51
N VAL A 151 -14.50 -0.88 -5.17
CA VAL A 151 -13.23 -1.59 -4.95
C VAL A 151 -12.15 -0.97 -5.82
N SER A 152 -11.16 -0.30 -5.20
CA SER A 152 -10.01 0.23 -5.91
C SER A 152 -8.77 -0.60 -5.61
N SER A 153 -8.11 -1.10 -6.65
CA SER A 153 -6.79 -1.71 -6.57
C SER A 153 -5.71 -0.72 -7.05
N PHE A 154 -4.49 -0.85 -6.54
CA PHE A 154 -3.32 -0.13 -7.04
C PHE A 154 -2.10 -1.05 -6.99
N ILE A 155 -1.33 -1.12 -8.07
CA ILE A 155 -0.16 -1.98 -8.19
C ILE A 155 1.06 -1.09 -8.42
N PHE A 156 2.13 -1.39 -7.71
CA PHE A 156 3.43 -0.76 -7.88
C PHE A 156 4.53 -1.81 -7.83
N GLU A 157 5.56 -1.59 -8.63
CA GLU A 157 6.69 -2.51 -8.78
C GLU A 157 7.99 -1.74 -8.60
N GLY A 158 9.00 -2.38 -8.02
CA GLY A 158 10.30 -1.76 -7.83
C GLY A 158 11.36 -2.74 -7.33
N ARG A 159 12.57 -2.23 -7.19
CA ARG A 159 13.71 -3.04 -6.73
C ARG A 159 13.74 -3.16 -5.22
N VAL A 160 14.07 -4.34 -4.73
CA VAL A 160 14.26 -4.62 -3.30
C VAL A 160 15.62 -5.27 -3.12
N ALA A 161 16.51 -4.66 -2.34
CA ALA A 161 17.78 -5.31 -2.00
C ALA A 161 17.54 -6.56 -1.14
N GLY A 162 18.34 -7.59 -1.32
CA GLY A 162 18.42 -8.74 -0.44
C GLY A 162 19.27 -8.48 0.81
N GLY A 163 19.31 -9.43 1.74
CA GLY A 163 20.19 -9.40 2.90
C GLY A 163 19.85 -8.30 3.91
N GLU A 164 20.87 -7.65 4.47
CA GLU A 164 20.70 -6.67 5.55
C GLU A 164 19.91 -5.42 5.12
N GLN A 165 20.01 -5.05 3.83
CA GLN A 165 19.34 -3.87 3.27
C GLN A 165 17.88 -4.14 2.87
N ALA A 166 17.41 -5.39 2.95
CA ALA A 166 16.07 -5.77 2.56
C ALA A 166 14.97 -5.03 3.29
N ARG A 167 15.14 -4.82 4.60
CA ARG A 167 14.15 -4.09 5.40
C ARG A 167 14.01 -2.64 4.95
N GLU A 168 15.12 -1.96 4.70
CA GLU A 168 15.10 -0.55 4.29
C GLU A 168 14.56 -0.40 2.86
N SER A 169 15.03 -1.25 1.94
CA SER A 169 14.56 -1.27 0.55
C SER A 169 13.06 -1.57 0.46
N TRP A 170 12.57 -2.51 1.27
CA TRP A 170 11.13 -2.79 1.35
C TRP A 170 10.33 -1.59 1.87
N ARG A 171 10.83 -0.90 2.89
CA ARG A 171 10.18 0.32 3.43
C ARG A 171 10.11 1.42 2.38
N ASN A 172 11.17 1.59 1.57
CA ASN A 172 11.18 2.54 0.46
C ASN A 172 10.12 2.18 -0.59
N LEU A 173 10.09 0.92 -1.05
CA LEU A 173 9.09 0.45 -2.02
C LEU A 173 7.66 0.69 -1.51
N PHE A 174 7.40 0.35 -0.25
CA PHE A 174 6.10 0.53 0.38
C PHE A 174 5.71 2.02 0.45
N ALA A 175 6.62 2.89 0.87
CA ALA A 175 6.41 4.33 0.92
C ALA A 175 6.12 4.91 -0.48
N GLU A 176 6.92 4.55 -1.48
CA GLU A 176 6.72 4.95 -2.88
C GLU A 176 5.35 4.51 -3.41
N THR A 177 4.93 3.29 -3.09
CA THR A 177 3.64 2.76 -3.49
C THR A 177 2.48 3.57 -2.91
N LEU A 178 2.51 3.86 -1.61
CA LEU A 178 1.44 4.64 -0.97
C LEU A 178 1.39 6.08 -1.49
N LEU A 179 2.54 6.69 -1.78
CA LEU A 179 2.59 8.02 -2.40
C LEU A 179 2.03 8.03 -3.81
N ALA A 180 2.40 7.03 -4.62
CA ALA A 180 1.91 6.90 -5.98
C ALA A 180 0.39 6.66 -5.99
N TRP A 181 -0.10 5.84 -5.06
CA TRP A 181 -1.53 5.59 -4.90
C TRP A 181 -2.30 6.85 -4.49
N HIS A 182 -1.78 7.61 -3.52
CA HIS A 182 -2.40 8.86 -3.08
C HIS A 182 -2.47 9.89 -4.21
N LYS A 183 -1.40 10.04 -5.00
CA LYS A 183 -1.39 10.90 -6.19
C LYS A 183 -2.42 10.45 -7.23
N ALA A 184 -2.53 9.15 -7.48
CA ALA A 184 -3.50 8.60 -8.43
C ALA A 184 -4.96 8.83 -7.99
N LYS A 185 -5.25 8.79 -6.68
CA LYS A 185 -6.58 9.12 -6.14
C LYS A 185 -6.94 10.60 -6.29
N ASN A 186 -5.99 11.52 -6.11
CA ASN A 186 -6.24 12.97 -6.19
C ASN A 186 -6.32 13.56 -7.61
N GLN A 187 -6.09 12.75 -8.65
CA GLN A 187 -6.18 13.15 -10.06
C GLN A 187 -7.51 12.76 -10.73
N LYS A 188 -8.38 12.03 -10.04
CA LYS A 188 -9.73 11.68 -10.49
C LYS A 188 -10.74 12.66 -9.92
#